data_AF-A0A5C6AV59-F1
#
_entry.id   AF-A0A5C6AV59-F1
#
_cell.length_a   1.000
_cell.length_b   1.000
_cell.length_c   1.000
_cell.angle_alpha   90.00
_cell.angle_beta   90.00
_cell.angle_gamma   90.00
#
_symmetry.space_group_name_H-M   'P 1'
#
loop_
_entity.id
_entity.type
_entity.pdbx_description
1 polymer ?
#
loop_
_entity_poly.entity_id
_entity_poly.type
_entity_poly.pdbx_seq_one_letter_code
_entity_poly.pdbx_strand_id
1 'polypeptide(L)'
;MKRGAKSTKKVPKAKVSPSELIRSALGKCKKPDLIDFLVEFSNQHVEVQRELESHLNVEKPFSLVVIDIESAIALATDFDERRMNYNFNYDHESYEAVEKRLKKLIDHEELEDAKRLSLELMKRGSYQVACSDEGLMSYEIEDCLKPVIKAVKRAGGEPAKQWAAEMIRADKVGFICDNELRKLAESKS
;
A
#
# COMPACT_ATOMS: atom_id res chain seq x y z
N MET A 1 -70.86 -30.62 4.51
CA MET A 1 -70.48 -29.30 3.95
C MET A 1 -69.13 -28.88 4.53
N LYS A 2 -68.08 -28.81 3.71
CA LYS A 2 -66.71 -28.42 4.11
C LYS A 2 -66.63 -26.89 4.24
N ARG A 3 -66.30 -26.36 5.43
CA ARG A 3 -65.95 -24.94 5.61
C ARG A 3 -64.43 -24.81 5.58
N GLY A 4 -63.92 -24.19 4.52
CA GLY A 4 -62.50 -24.06 4.23
C GLY A 4 -61.76 -23.17 5.22
N ALA A 5 -60.53 -23.59 5.54
CA ALA A 5 -59.55 -22.80 6.28
C ALA A 5 -59.21 -21.52 5.52
N LYS A 6 -59.31 -20.35 6.18
CA LYS A 6 -58.75 -19.10 5.67
C LYS A 6 -57.24 -19.16 5.83
N SER A 7 -56.53 -19.35 4.72
CA SER A 7 -55.08 -19.24 4.67
C SER A 7 -54.65 -17.79 4.92
N THR A 8 -53.65 -17.65 5.78
CA THR A 8 -52.93 -16.42 6.08
C THR A 8 -52.20 -15.91 4.83
N LYS A 9 -52.58 -14.75 4.29
CA LYS A 9 -51.75 -14.04 3.31
C LYS A 9 -50.52 -13.46 4.04
N LYS A 10 -49.39 -14.17 3.97
CA LYS A 10 -48.07 -13.58 4.24
C LYS A 10 -47.78 -12.55 3.15
N VAL A 11 -47.64 -11.28 3.54
CA VAL A 11 -47.16 -10.21 2.68
C VAL A 11 -45.69 -10.50 2.30
N PRO A 12 -45.28 -10.42 1.03
CA PRO A 12 -43.88 -10.62 0.66
C PRO A 12 -43.07 -9.47 1.23
N LYS A 13 -42.11 -9.75 2.11
CA LYS A 13 -41.06 -8.77 2.45
C LYS A 13 -40.22 -8.59 1.19
N ALA A 14 -40.40 -7.47 0.49
CA ALA A 14 -39.47 -7.07 -0.55
C ALA A 14 -38.07 -7.05 0.08
N LYS A 15 -37.17 -7.88 -0.45
CA LYS A 15 -35.76 -7.95 -0.04
C LYS A 15 -35.05 -6.70 -0.56
N VAL A 16 -35.41 -5.53 -0.06
CA VAL A 16 -34.68 -4.30 -0.36
C VAL A 16 -33.37 -4.38 0.43
N SER A 17 -32.26 -4.43 -0.29
CA SER A 17 -30.94 -4.51 0.34
C SER A 17 -30.58 -3.19 1.03
N PRO A 18 -29.76 -3.22 2.09
CA PRO A 18 -29.26 -1.99 2.72
C PRO A 18 -28.62 -1.03 1.69
N SER A 19 -27.89 -1.56 0.70
CA SER A 19 -27.27 -0.79 -0.37
C SER A 19 -28.28 -0.05 -1.26
N GLU A 20 -29.45 -0.64 -1.53
CA GLU A 20 -30.52 0.03 -2.30
C GLU A 20 -31.17 1.17 -1.50
N LEU A 21 -31.33 1.00 -0.20
CA LEU A 21 -31.83 2.06 0.69
C LEU A 21 -30.85 3.23 0.74
N ILE A 22 -29.55 2.94 0.90
CA ILE A 22 -28.48 3.93 0.88
C ILE A 22 -28.45 4.65 -0.47
N ARG A 23 -28.50 3.91 -1.59
CA ARG A 23 -28.53 4.50 -2.92
C ARG A 23 -29.72 5.45 -3.11
N SER A 24 -30.90 5.08 -2.62
CA SER A 24 -32.09 5.92 -2.67
C SER A 24 -31.95 7.19 -1.81
N ALA A 25 -31.33 7.08 -0.63
CA ALA A 25 -31.07 8.22 0.24
C ALA A 25 -30.05 9.18 -0.39
N LEU A 26 -28.92 8.66 -0.89
CA LEU A 26 -27.89 9.44 -1.58
C LEU A 26 -28.45 10.11 -2.84
N GLY A 27 -29.35 9.45 -3.57
CA GLY A 27 -30.01 10.03 -4.74
C GLY A 27 -30.92 11.22 -4.45
N LYS A 28 -31.26 11.49 -3.19
CA LYS A 28 -32.03 12.66 -2.75
C LYS A 28 -31.15 13.81 -2.24
N CYS A 29 -29.87 13.56 -1.98
CA CYS A 29 -28.93 14.58 -1.54
C CYS A 29 -28.51 15.47 -2.71
N LYS A 30 -28.11 16.72 -2.42
CA LYS A 30 -27.53 17.58 -3.45
C LYS A 30 -26.09 17.15 -3.73
N LYS A 31 -25.64 17.39 -4.95
CA LYS A 31 -24.26 17.11 -5.37
C LYS A 31 -23.17 17.67 -4.43
N PRO A 32 -23.20 18.94 -3.98
CA PRO A 32 -22.20 19.45 -3.04
C PRO A 32 -22.21 18.67 -1.72
N ASP A 33 -23.38 18.46 -1.11
CA ASP A 33 -23.50 17.73 0.16
C ASP A 33 -22.93 16.30 0.07
N LEU A 34 -23.09 15.65 -1.09
CA LEU A 34 -22.50 14.33 -1.37
C LEU A 34 -20.97 14.38 -1.50
N ILE A 35 -20.43 15.42 -2.13
CA ILE A 35 -18.98 15.63 -2.25
C ILE A 35 -18.39 15.87 -0.87
N ASP A 36 -18.99 16.75 -0.08
CA ASP A 36 -18.53 17.08 1.27
C ASP A 36 -18.54 15.84 2.17
N PHE A 37 -19.63 15.07 2.14
CA PHE A 37 -19.71 13.80 2.87
C PHE A 37 -18.63 12.80 2.43
N LEU A 38 -18.36 12.67 1.12
CA LEU A 38 -17.35 11.76 0.62
C LEU A 38 -15.93 12.18 1.01
N VAL A 39 -15.65 13.49 1.01
CA VAL A 39 -14.38 14.05 1.48
C VAL A 39 -14.21 13.82 2.97
N GLU A 40 -15.21 14.13 3.79
CA GLU A 40 -15.19 13.85 5.23
C GLU A 40 -14.98 12.37 5.54
N PHE A 41 -15.67 11.49 4.81
CA PHE A 41 -15.52 10.04 4.95
C PHE A 41 -14.11 9.58 4.56
N SER A 42 -13.54 10.11 3.47
CA SER A 42 -12.16 9.81 3.08
C SER A 42 -11.12 10.27 4.10
N ASN A 43 -11.37 11.37 4.80
CA ASN A 43 -10.46 11.85 5.86
C ASN A 43 -10.43 10.91 7.08
N GLN A 44 -11.45 10.06 7.25
CA GLN A 44 -11.53 9.09 8.34
C GLN A 44 -11.04 7.70 7.94
N HIS A 45 -10.97 7.41 6.64
CA HIS A 45 -10.71 6.10 6.07
C HIS A 45 -9.65 6.18 4.97
N VAL A 46 -8.40 5.86 5.31
CA VAL A 46 -7.24 5.94 4.40
C VAL A 46 -7.43 5.08 3.15
N GLU A 47 -8.04 3.92 3.29
CA GLU A 47 -8.37 3.01 2.20
C GLU A 47 -9.30 3.67 1.17
N VAL A 48 -10.33 4.39 1.65
CA VAL A 48 -11.28 5.11 0.81
C VAL A 48 -10.60 6.30 0.14
N GLN A 49 -9.76 7.03 0.87
CA GLN A 49 -8.99 8.14 0.31
C GLN A 49 -8.11 7.66 -0.86
N ARG A 50 -7.38 6.56 -0.68
CA ARG A 50 -6.51 5.98 -1.73
C ARG A 50 -7.32 5.57 -2.96
N GLU A 51 -8.47 4.93 -2.77
CA GLU A 51 -9.32 4.51 -3.87
C GLU A 51 -9.87 5.71 -4.64
N LEU A 52 -10.32 6.75 -3.94
CA LEU A 52 -10.82 7.99 -4.56
C LEU A 52 -9.74 8.73 -5.34
N GLU A 53 -8.54 8.87 -4.77
CA GLU A 53 -7.41 9.52 -5.45
C GLU A 53 -7.03 8.77 -6.74
N SER A 54 -7.03 7.44 -6.70
CA SER A 54 -6.80 6.61 -7.87
C SER A 54 -7.91 6.75 -8.91
N HIS A 55 -9.18 6.73 -8.49
CA HIS A 55 -10.33 6.82 -9.41
C HIS A 55 -10.46 8.20 -10.05
N LEU A 56 -10.17 9.26 -9.30
CA LEU A 56 -10.29 10.65 -9.74
C LEU A 56 -9.01 11.18 -10.39
N ASN A 57 -7.95 10.38 -10.43
CA ASN A 57 -6.64 10.73 -10.97
C ASN A 57 -6.10 12.05 -10.40
N VAL A 58 -6.19 12.20 -9.07
CA VAL A 58 -5.79 13.43 -8.37
C VAL A 58 -4.28 13.61 -8.47
N GLU A 59 -3.83 14.68 -9.14
CA GLU A 59 -2.43 15.06 -9.16
C GLU A 59 -2.05 15.72 -7.83
N LYS A 60 -1.18 15.04 -7.08
CA LYS A 60 -0.65 15.55 -5.81
C LYS A 60 0.67 16.28 -6.00
N PRO A 61 0.92 17.37 -5.26
CA PRO A 61 2.26 17.89 -5.05
C PRO A 61 3.22 16.80 -4.56
N PHE A 62 4.49 16.86 -4.98
CA PHE A 62 5.49 15.85 -4.64
C PHE A 62 5.69 15.65 -3.14
N SER A 63 5.60 16.72 -2.35
CA SER A 63 5.67 16.64 -0.89
C SER A 63 4.59 15.72 -0.31
N LEU A 64 3.39 15.70 -0.90
CA LEU A 64 2.32 14.79 -0.49
C LEU A 64 2.56 13.36 -0.99
N VAL A 65 3.18 13.18 -2.16
CA VAL A 65 3.55 11.84 -2.65
C VAL A 65 4.56 11.17 -1.74
N VAL A 66 5.55 11.93 -1.23
CA VAL A 66 6.52 11.44 -0.25
C VAL A 66 5.82 11.00 1.04
N ILE A 67 4.94 11.84 1.60
CA ILE A 67 4.18 11.52 2.82
C ILE A 67 3.29 10.29 2.62
N ASP A 68 2.68 10.15 1.43
CA ASP A 68 1.88 8.97 1.10
C ASP A 68 2.72 7.69 1.10
N ILE A 69 3.95 7.75 0.57
CA ILE A 69 4.86 6.59 0.55
C ILE A 69 5.28 6.24 1.97
N GLU A 70 5.64 7.22 2.79
CA GLU A 70 5.99 6.98 4.20
C GLU A 70 4.84 6.31 4.96
N SER A 71 3.62 6.80 4.74
CA SER A 71 2.41 6.22 5.33
C SER A 71 2.14 4.81 4.79
N ALA A 72 2.35 4.58 3.49
CA ALA A 72 2.17 3.26 2.89
C ALA A 72 3.21 2.25 3.38
N ILE A 73 4.48 2.65 3.53
CA ILE A 73 5.52 1.84 4.15
C ILE A 73 5.11 1.52 5.59
N ALA A 74 4.65 2.51 6.35
CA ALA A 74 4.24 2.31 7.73
C ALA A 74 3.12 1.27 7.86
N LEU A 75 2.09 1.35 7.01
CA LEU A 75 1.00 0.36 7.02
C LEU A 75 1.44 -1.01 6.50
N ALA A 76 2.21 -1.08 5.42
CA ALA A 76 2.70 -2.34 4.85
C ALA A 76 3.56 -3.13 5.85
N THR A 77 4.32 -2.40 6.67
CA THR A 77 5.27 -2.97 7.64
C THR A 77 4.74 -3.00 9.07
N ASP A 78 3.48 -2.60 9.28
CA ASP A 78 2.85 -2.69 10.60
C ASP A 78 2.50 -4.15 10.90
N PHE A 79 2.96 -4.65 12.04
CA PHE A 79 2.61 -5.99 12.50
C PHE A 79 2.58 -6.03 14.04
N ASP A 80 1.75 -6.91 14.57
CA ASP A 80 1.69 -7.13 16.01
C ASP A 80 2.88 -8.00 16.46
N GLU A 81 3.86 -7.37 17.12
CA GLU A 81 5.04 -8.06 17.68
C GLU A 81 4.67 -9.20 18.65
N ARG A 82 3.48 -9.17 19.27
CA ARG A 82 2.99 -10.26 20.13
C ARG A 82 2.73 -11.55 19.33
N ARG A 83 2.66 -11.45 18.01
CA ARG A 83 2.47 -12.56 17.05
C ARG A 83 3.77 -12.93 16.33
N MET A 84 4.92 -12.47 16.81
CA MET A 84 6.23 -12.88 16.29
C MET A 84 6.35 -14.42 16.27
N ASN A 85 6.93 -14.97 15.20
CA ASN A 85 7.00 -16.40 14.89
C ASN A 85 5.66 -17.06 14.55
N TYR A 86 4.68 -16.29 14.08
CA TYR A 86 3.45 -16.81 13.45
C TYR A 86 3.23 -16.11 12.11
N ASN A 87 2.58 -16.79 11.17
CA ASN A 87 2.09 -16.14 9.96
C ASN A 87 0.98 -15.14 10.32
N PHE A 88 1.23 -13.86 10.11
CA PHE A 88 0.25 -12.79 10.30
C PHE A 88 -0.31 -12.32 8.97
N ASN A 89 -1.58 -11.90 8.98
CA ASN A 89 -2.17 -11.24 7.83
C ASN A 89 -1.49 -9.87 7.66
N TYR A 90 -0.93 -9.61 6.48
CA TYR A 90 -0.27 -8.35 6.16
C TYR A 90 -0.93 -7.69 4.96
N ASP A 91 -0.72 -6.38 4.83
CA ASP A 91 -1.40 -5.56 3.84
C ASP A 91 -0.66 -5.58 2.49
N HIS A 92 -1.04 -6.53 1.63
CA HIS A 92 -0.55 -6.61 0.25
C HIS A 92 -0.85 -5.33 -0.56
N GLU A 93 -2.00 -4.69 -0.34
CA GLU A 93 -2.38 -3.49 -1.09
C GLU A 93 -1.47 -2.31 -0.73
N SER A 94 -1.03 -2.23 0.53
CA SER A 94 -0.04 -1.24 0.95
C SER A 94 1.32 -1.46 0.30
N TYR A 95 1.77 -2.71 0.07
CA TYR A 95 2.98 -2.98 -0.70
C TYR A 95 2.85 -2.55 -2.17
N GLU A 96 1.76 -2.89 -2.85
CA GLU A 96 1.52 -2.41 -4.22
C GLU A 96 1.48 -0.87 -4.29
N ALA A 97 0.89 -0.23 -3.26
CA ALA A 97 0.84 1.21 -3.12
C ALA A 97 2.23 1.83 -2.98
N VAL A 98 3.15 1.18 -2.27
CA VAL A 98 4.56 1.60 -2.17
C VAL A 98 5.26 1.45 -3.52
N GLU A 99 5.14 0.29 -4.17
CA GLU A 99 5.78 0.04 -5.48
C GLU A 99 5.36 1.07 -6.53
N LYS A 100 4.05 1.28 -6.70
CA LYS A 100 3.48 2.22 -7.69
C LYS A 100 3.98 3.65 -7.44
N ARG A 101 4.06 4.08 -6.18
CA ARG A 101 4.47 5.44 -5.84
C ARG A 101 5.99 5.63 -5.92
N LEU A 102 6.80 4.63 -5.58
CA LEU A 102 8.25 4.68 -5.80
C LEU A 102 8.57 4.77 -7.30
N LYS A 103 7.86 4.03 -8.15
CA LYS A 103 7.96 4.18 -9.62
C LYS A 103 7.63 5.60 -10.06
N LYS A 104 6.56 6.19 -9.52
CA LYS A 104 6.19 7.58 -9.80
C LYS A 104 7.29 8.58 -9.41
N LEU A 105 7.94 8.44 -8.25
CA LEU A 105 9.06 9.31 -7.88
C LEU A 105 10.22 9.20 -8.89
N ILE A 106 10.55 7.98 -9.34
CA ILE A 106 11.61 7.76 -10.33
C ILE A 106 11.24 8.41 -11.67
N ASP A 107 9.99 8.29 -12.11
CA ASP A 107 9.51 8.86 -13.37
C ASP A 107 9.54 10.41 -13.36
N HIS A 108 9.51 11.01 -12.17
CA HIS A 108 9.63 12.45 -11.96
C HIS A 108 11.06 12.89 -11.60
N GLU A 109 12.06 12.03 -11.77
CA GLU A 109 13.48 12.32 -11.50
C GLU A 109 13.82 12.60 -10.01
N GLU A 110 12.90 12.28 -9.09
CA GLU A 110 13.07 12.44 -7.64
C GLU A 110 13.81 11.25 -7.02
N LEU A 111 15.01 10.95 -7.55
CA LEU A 111 15.77 9.74 -7.22
C LEU A 111 16.27 9.73 -5.76
N GLU A 112 16.60 10.89 -5.19
CA GLU A 112 17.10 10.95 -3.81
C GLU A 112 16.00 10.62 -2.78
N ASP A 113 14.78 11.08 -2.99
CA ASP A 113 13.64 10.66 -2.16
C ASP A 113 13.32 9.18 -2.36
N ALA A 114 13.37 8.67 -3.59
CA ALA A 114 13.19 7.24 -3.85
C ALA A 114 14.26 6.38 -3.13
N LYS A 115 15.53 6.84 -3.11
CA LYS A 115 16.63 6.19 -2.36
C LYS A 115 16.40 6.22 -0.85
N ARG A 116 15.95 7.35 -0.31
CA ARG A 116 15.66 7.51 1.12
C ARG A 116 14.51 6.62 1.57
N LEU A 117 13.41 6.62 0.82
CA LEU A 117 12.20 5.85 1.14
C LEU A 117 12.41 4.34 0.95
N SER A 118 13.16 3.93 -0.07
CA SER A 118 13.55 2.51 -0.21
C SER A 118 14.45 2.01 0.92
N LEU A 119 15.32 2.87 1.48
CA LEU A 119 16.10 2.50 2.66
C LEU A 119 15.21 2.34 3.91
N GLU A 120 14.19 3.17 4.08
CA GLU A 120 13.22 3.00 5.16
C GLU A 120 12.40 1.71 5.00
N LEU A 121 11.94 1.42 3.77
CA LEU A 121 11.28 0.16 3.45
C LEU A 121 12.19 -1.03 3.75
N MET A 122 13.47 -0.99 3.38
CA MET A 122 14.41 -2.07 3.67
C MET A 122 14.55 -2.29 5.19
N LYS A 123 14.71 -1.22 5.98
CA LYS A 123 14.85 -1.34 7.44
C LYS A 123 13.62 -1.97 8.10
N ARG A 124 12.43 -1.46 7.77
CA ARG A 124 11.18 -1.92 8.38
C ARG A 124 10.73 -3.27 7.83
N GLY A 125 10.77 -3.42 6.51
CA GLY A 125 10.35 -4.63 5.80
C GLY A 125 11.23 -5.82 6.17
N SER A 126 12.57 -5.68 6.12
CA SER A 126 13.44 -6.80 6.51
C SER A 126 13.28 -7.20 7.98
N TYR A 127 12.96 -6.26 8.87
CA TYR A 127 12.63 -6.56 10.25
C TYR A 127 11.30 -7.33 10.37
N GLN A 128 10.28 -6.94 9.62
CA GLN A 128 9.01 -7.66 9.55
C GLN A 128 9.20 -9.09 9.04
N VAL A 129 10.03 -9.29 8.00
CA VAL A 129 10.40 -10.62 7.48
C VAL A 129 11.12 -11.43 8.56
N ALA A 130 12.07 -10.83 9.29
CA ALA A 130 12.79 -11.51 10.37
C ALA A 130 11.88 -11.98 11.52
N CYS A 131 10.73 -11.33 11.70
CA CYS A 131 9.74 -11.69 12.72
C CYS A 131 8.69 -12.72 12.24
N SER A 132 8.70 -13.06 10.95
CA SER A 132 7.84 -14.05 10.32
C SER A 132 8.49 -15.44 10.34
N ASP A 133 7.70 -16.49 10.56
CA ASP A 133 8.20 -17.88 10.60
C ASP A 133 8.62 -18.39 9.21
N GLU A 134 7.91 -17.95 8.16
CA GLU A 134 8.15 -18.40 6.77
C GLU A 134 8.88 -17.36 5.90
N GLY A 135 9.30 -16.22 6.47
CA GLY A 135 9.93 -15.15 5.69
C GLY A 135 9.01 -14.55 4.61
N LEU A 136 7.70 -14.54 4.90
CA LEU A 136 6.67 -13.89 4.09
C LEU A 136 7.03 -12.41 3.82
N MET A 137 6.39 -11.75 2.85
CA MET A 137 6.64 -10.35 2.44
C MET A 137 7.96 -10.09 1.71
N SER A 138 8.90 -11.04 1.69
CA SER A 138 10.20 -10.85 1.02
C SER A 138 10.04 -10.50 -0.46
N TYR A 139 9.14 -11.17 -1.18
CA TYR A 139 8.86 -10.87 -2.58
C TYR A 139 8.24 -9.49 -2.77
N GLU A 140 7.27 -9.10 -1.94
CA GLU A 140 6.63 -7.79 -1.98
C GLU A 140 7.64 -6.65 -1.75
N ILE A 141 8.55 -6.83 -0.79
CA ILE A 141 9.63 -5.88 -0.54
C ILE A 141 10.57 -5.82 -1.75
N GLU A 142 10.99 -6.96 -2.29
CA GLU A 142 11.84 -6.98 -3.48
C GLU A 142 11.20 -6.26 -4.67
N ASP A 143 9.91 -6.48 -4.91
CA ASP A 143 9.19 -5.88 -6.03
C ASP A 143 9.07 -4.36 -5.88
N CYS A 144 8.92 -3.86 -4.65
CA CYS A 144 9.02 -2.44 -4.35
C CYS A 144 10.42 -1.86 -4.61
N LEU A 145 11.49 -2.63 -4.31
CA LEU A 145 12.87 -2.16 -4.37
C LEU A 145 13.51 -2.24 -5.76
N LYS A 146 13.15 -3.24 -6.58
CA LYS A 146 13.70 -3.48 -7.92
C LYS A 146 13.66 -2.23 -8.84
N PRO A 147 12.58 -1.44 -8.91
CA PRO A 147 12.54 -0.21 -9.70
C PRO A 147 13.59 0.81 -9.26
N VAL A 148 13.76 1.00 -7.94
CA VAL A 148 14.73 1.95 -7.37
C VAL A 148 16.15 1.47 -7.64
N ILE A 149 16.45 0.19 -7.39
CA ILE A 149 17.76 -0.40 -7.70
C ILE A 149 18.12 -0.19 -9.17
N LYS A 150 17.18 -0.40 -10.10
CA LYS A 150 17.39 -0.17 -11.53
C LYS A 150 17.64 1.31 -11.85
N ALA A 151 16.97 2.23 -11.16
CA ALA A 151 17.21 3.67 -11.33
C ALA A 151 18.58 4.10 -10.79
N VAL A 152 18.94 3.67 -9.58
CA VAL A 152 20.24 3.97 -8.97
C VAL A 152 21.39 3.38 -9.77
N LYS A 153 21.24 2.15 -10.27
CA LYS A 153 22.23 1.52 -11.16
C LYS A 153 22.45 2.33 -12.45
N ARG A 154 21.40 2.94 -13.00
CA ARG A 154 21.51 3.80 -14.18
C ARG A 154 22.23 5.11 -13.88
N ALA A 155 21.97 5.72 -12.72
CA ALA A 155 22.68 6.92 -12.27
C ALA A 155 24.18 6.63 -12.02
N GLY A 156 24.48 5.48 -11.43
CA GLY A 156 25.84 5.00 -11.22
C GLY A 156 26.69 5.89 -10.28
N GLY A 157 28.00 5.68 -10.33
CA GLY A 157 28.98 6.43 -9.54
C GLY A 157 29.06 6.02 -8.07
N GLU A 158 29.89 6.75 -7.33
CA GLU A 158 30.13 6.50 -5.89
C GLU A 158 28.85 6.60 -5.02
N PRO A 159 27.93 7.57 -5.25
CA PRO A 159 26.67 7.61 -4.49
C PRO A 159 25.81 6.36 -4.64
N ALA A 160 25.81 5.72 -5.82
CA ALA A 160 25.08 4.48 -6.05
C ALA A 160 25.66 3.31 -5.22
N LYS A 161 27.00 3.24 -5.10
CA LYS A 161 27.67 2.21 -4.29
C LYS A 161 27.43 2.43 -2.80
N GLN A 162 27.52 3.67 -2.33
CA GLN A 162 27.25 4.04 -0.95
C GLN A 162 25.82 3.69 -0.55
N TRP A 163 24.84 4.04 -1.39
CA TRP A 163 23.45 3.67 -1.17
C TRP A 163 23.26 2.15 -1.15
N ALA A 164 23.87 1.41 -2.08
CA ALA A 164 23.79 -0.05 -2.08
C ALA A 164 24.37 -0.68 -0.79
N ALA A 165 25.50 -0.16 -0.31
CA ALA A 165 26.10 -0.58 0.95
C ALA A 165 25.23 -0.23 2.17
N GLU A 166 24.48 0.87 2.14
CA GLU A 166 23.49 1.20 3.16
C GLU A 166 22.31 0.24 3.16
N MET A 167 21.79 -0.12 1.98
CA MET A 167 20.72 -1.10 1.82
C MET A 167 21.13 -2.47 2.39
N ILE A 168 22.34 -2.95 2.05
CA ILE A 168 22.87 -4.22 2.58
C ILE A 168 23.00 -4.18 4.10
N ARG A 169 23.47 -3.06 4.68
CA ARG A 169 23.57 -2.90 6.14
C ARG A 169 22.21 -2.80 6.83
N ALA A 170 21.20 -2.30 6.15
CA ALA A 170 19.85 -2.15 6.66
C ALA A 170 19.08 -3.46 6.66
N ASP A 171 19.38 -4.39 5.74
CA ASP A 171 18.73 -5.69 5.63
C ASP A 171 19.02 -6.57 6.86
N LYS A 172 17.97 -6.85 7.66
CA LYS A 172 18.04 -7.70 8.84
C LYS A 172 18.12 -9.19 8.53
N VAL A 173 17.64 -9.63 7.37
CA VAL A 173 17.61 -11.05 6.99
C VAL A 173 18.74 -11.41 6.03
N GLY A 174 19.32 -10.41 5.36
CA GLY A 174 20.55 -10.53 4.57
C GLY A 174 20.39 -11.16 3.20
N PHE A 175 19.16 -11.30 2.71
CA PHE A 175 18.86 -11.91 1.41
C PHE A 175 17.96 -11.05 0.50
N ILE A 176 17.40 -9.93 0.99
CA ILE A 176 16.46 -9.12 0.19
C ILE A 176 17.26 -8.35 -0.86
N CYS A 177 17.04 -8.66 -2.15
CA CYS A 177 17.79 -8.05 -3.27
C CYS A 177 19.33 -8.17 -3.14
N ASP A 178 19.84 -9.15 -2.39
CA ASP A 178 21.27 -9.24 -2.03
C ASP A 178 22.18 -9.27 -3.27
N ASN A 179 21.80 -10.08 -4.27
CA ASN A 179 22.56 -10.22 -5.51
C ASN A 179 22.70 -8.90 -6.27
N GLU A 180 21.60 -8.16 -6.42
CA GLU A 180 21.55 -6.89 -7.13
C GLU A 180 22.33 -5.81 -6.39
N LEU A 181 22.16 -5.74 -5.06
CA LEU A 181 22.81 -4.74 -4.21
C LEU A 181 24.32 -4.97 -4.11
N ARG A 182 24.78 -6.22 -3.96
CA ARG A 182 26.23 -6.54 -3.97
C ARG A 182 26.88 -6.17 -5.29
N LYS A 183 26.26 -6.54 -6.42
CA LYS A 183 26.76 -6.16 -7.75
C LYS A 183 26.87 -4.66 -7.93
N LEU A 184 25.94 -3.90 -7.35
CA LEU A 184 25.95 -2.44 -7.40
C LEU A 184 27.06 -1.85 -6.52
N ALA A 185 27.19 -2.34 -5.28
CA ALA A 185 28.22 -1.90 -4.34
C ALA A 185 29.65 -2.21 -4.82
N GLU A 186 29.85 -3.34 -5.49
CA GLU A 186 31.15 -3.82 -5.98
C GLU A 186 31.47 -3.37 -7.42
N SER A 187 30.55 -2.64 -8.07
CA SER A 187 30.76 -2.17 -9.43
C SER A 187 32.04 -1.34 -9.53
N LYS A 188 32.88 -1.61 -10.54
CA LYS A 188 34.08 -0.80 -10.79
C LYS A 188 33.65 0.57 -11.32
N SER A 189 34.26 1.63 -10.77
CA SER A 189 34.07 3.01 -11.26
C SER A 189 34.56 3.17 -12.70
#